data_AF-W1XQ59-F1
#
_entry.id   AF-W1XQ59-F1
#
_cell.length_a   1.000
_cell.length_b   1.000
_cell.length_c   1.000
_cell.angle_alpha   90.00
_cell.angle_beta   90.00
_cell.angle_gamma   90.00
#
_symmetry.space_group_name_H-M   'P 1'
#
loop_
_entity.id
_entity.type
_entity.pdbx_description
1 polymer ?
#
loop_
_entity_poly.entity_id
_entity_poly.type
_entity_poly.pdbx_seq_one_letter_code
_entity_poly.pdbx_strand_id
1 'polypeptide(L)' 'KLLQEHYFDAKPALEYTNEFELLVAVVLSAQCTDERVNIVTKRLFPELNHPAKMLAIGVTKLETLI' A
#
# COMPACT_ATOMS: atom_id res chain seq x y z
N LYS A 1 8.12 23.00 17.80
CA LYS A 1 9.59 22.84 17.64
C LYS A 1 10.02 21.41 17.96
N LEU A 2 9.80 20.89 19.18
CA LEU A 2 10.15 19.51 19.55
C LEU A 2 9.79 18.41 18.52
N LEU A 3 8.53 18.34 18.07
CA LEU A 3 8.13 17.28 17.12
C LEU A 3 8.87 17.36 15.78
N GLN A 4 9.08 18.58 15.28
CA GLN A 4 9.84 18.79 14.06
C GLN A 4 11.32 18.46 14.25
N GLU A 5 11.88 18.63 15.46
CA GLU A 5 13.28 18.27 15.77
C GLU A 5 13.46 16.75 15.92
N HIS A 6 12.50 16.07 16.56
CA HIS A 6 12.56 14.63 16.82
C HIS A 6 12.10 13.74 15.66
N TYR A 7 11.26 14.25 14.76
CA TYR A 7 10.65 13.49 13.66
C TYR A 7 10.76 14.23 12.32
N PHE A 8 11.87 14.96 12.10
CA PHE A 8 12.05 15.83 10.93
C PHE A 8 11.98 15.09 9.57
N ASP A 9 12.24 13.79 9.57
CA ASP A 9 12.31 12.92 8.40
C ASP A 9 11.23 11.83 8.40
N ALA A 10 10.19 11.97 9.23
CA ALA A 10 9.10 11.01 9.29
C ALA A 10 8.46 10.81 7.90
N LYS A 11 8.36 9.54 7.49
CA LYS A 11 7.75 9.10 6.23
C LYS A 11 6.61 8.12 6.52
N PRO A 12 5.71 7.89 5.55
CA PRO A 12 4.75 6.81 5.66
C PRO A 12 5.45 5.48 5.93
N ALA A 13 4.91 4.66 6.83
CA ALA A 13 5.43 3.32 7.13
C ALA A 13 4.98 2.27 6.10
N LEU A 14 4.17 2.67 5.11
CA LEU A 14 3.73 1.83 4.00
C LEU A 14 4.88 1.61 3.01
N GLU A 15 5.07 0.38 2.57
CA GLU A 15 6.07 -0.01 1.57
C GLU A 15 5.49 0.16 0.15
N TYR A 16 6.15 0.98 -0.69
CA TYR A 16 5.76 1.23 -2.08
C TYR A 16 6.97 1.68 -2.92
N THR A 17 6.87 1.48 -4.23
CA THR A 17 7.89 1.88 -5.22
C THR A 17 7.40 2.93 -6.20
N ASN A 18 6.08 3.16 -6.27
CA ASN A 18 5.45 4.13 -7.14
C ASN A 18 4.15 4.69 -6.54
N GLU A 19 3.62 5.74 -7.16
CA GLU A 19 2.45 6.49 -6.68
C GLU A 19 1.16 5.66 -6.66
N PHE A 20 1.01 4.71 -7.59
CA PHE A 20 -0.15 3.83 -7.64
C PHE A 20 -0.12 2.81 -6.49
N GLU A 21 1.04 2.22 -6.21
CA GLU A 21 1.23 1.34 -5.06
C GLU A 21 0.91 2.07 -3.75
N LEU A 22 1.38 3.32 -3.60
CA LEU A 22 1.06 4.13 -2.42
C LEU A 22 -0.45 4.39 -2.31
N LEU A 23 -1.10 4.77 -3.41
CA LEU A 23 -2.55 5.00 -3.43
C LEU A 23 -3.31 3.76 -2.95
N VAL A 24 -2.98 2.58 -3.48
CA VAL A 24 -3.63 1.32 -3.09
C VAL A 24 -3.32 0.99 -1.63
N ALA A 25 -2.08 1.12 -1.19
CA ALA A 25 -1.68 0.86 0.19
C ALA A 25 -2.42 1.77 1.19
N VAL A 26 -2.61 3.06 0.86
CA VAL A 26 -3.39 4.00 1.67
C VAL A 26 -4.87 3.62 1.73
N VAL A 27 -5.46 3.16 0.62
CA VAL A 27 -6.85 2.66 0.64
C VAL A 27 -6.98 1.44 1.55
N LEU A 28 -6.02 0.52 1.50
CA LEU A 28 -6.01 -0.69 2.32
C LEU A 28 -5.70 -0.44 3.81
N SER A 29 -5.05 0.69 4.14
CA SER A 29 -4.73 1.02 5.54
C SER A 29 -5.95 1.52 6.33
N ALA A 30 -7.07 1.78 5.67
CA ALA A 30 -8.32 2.13 6.33
C ALA A 30 -8.71 1.04 7.36
N GLN A 31 -8.71 1.43 8.64
CA GLN A 31 -9.01 0.53 9.77
C GLN A 31 -8.08 -0.71 9.85
N CYS A 32 -6.85 -0.61 9.33
CA CYS A 32 -5.85 -1.67 9.32
C CYS A 32 -4.50 -1.10 9.79
N THR A 33 -3.57 -1.96 10.23
CA THR A 33 -2.21 -1.53 10.59
C THR A 33 -1.31 -1.51 9.36
N ASP A 34 -0.37 -0.56 9.30
CA ASP A 34 0.59 -0.46 8.19
C ASP A 34 1.38 -1.78 8.00
N GLU A 35 1.73 -2.46 9.09
CA GLU A 35 2.36 -3.78 9.06
C GLU A 35 1.52 -4.82 8.31
N ARG A 36 0.21 -4.87 8.58
CA ARG A 36 -0.69 -5.81 7.92
C ARG A 36 -0.87 -5.48 6.44
N VAL A 37 -0.93 -4.19 6.10
CA VAL A 37 -0.96 -3.72 4.71
C VAL A 37 0.32 -4.14 3.98
N ASN A 38 1.49 -3.98 4.58
CA ASN A 38 2.77 -4.36 3.98
C ASN A 38 2.85 -5.89 3.71
N ILE A 39 2.28 -6.73 4.58
CA ILE A 39 2.21 -8.19 4.34
C ILE A 39 1.36 -8.55 3.11
N VAL A 40 0.25 -7.83 2.89
CA VAL A 40 -0.63 -8.05 1.74
C VAL A 40 0.02 -7.50 0.46
N THR A 41 0.45 -6.24 0.50
CA THR A 41 1.01 -5.53 -0.66
C THR A 41 2.31 -6.14 -1.16
N LYS A 42 3.16 -6.69 -0.27
CA LYS A 42 4.36 -7.46 -0.66
C LYS A 42 4.06 -8.66 -1.57
N ARG A 43 2.87 -9.27 -1.43
CA ARG A 43 2.40 -10.37 -2.29
C ARG A 43 1.64 -9.85 -3.51
N LEU A 44 0.95 -8.72 -3.38
CA LEU A 44 0.08 -8.13 -4.41
C LEU A 44 0.86 -7.39 -5.51
N PHE A 45 1.80 -6.52 -5.13
CA PHE A 45 2.47 -5.59 -6.05
C PHE A 45 3.41 -6.22 -7.07
N PRO A 46 4.11 -7.35 -6.81
CA PRO A 46 4.92 -8.00 -7.84
C PRO A 46 4.14 -8.30 -9.14
N GLU A 47 2.83 -8.58 -9.02
CA GLU A 47 1.96 -8.87 -10.16
C GLU A 47 1.01 -7.72 -10.51
N LEU A 48 0.61 -6.87 -9.54
CA LEU A 48 -0.51 -5.92 -9.70
C LEU A 48 -0.13 -4.45 -9.45
N ASN A 49 1.12 -4.07 -9.64
CA ASN A 49 1.63 -2.71 -9.43
C ASN A 49 1.19 -1.62 -10.44
N HIS A 50 0.21 -1.87 -11.30
CA HIS A 50 -0.26 -0.89 -12.28
C HIS A 50 -1.78 -0.99 -12.43
N PRO A 51 -2.50 0.14 -12.63
CA PRO A 51 -3.96 0.14 -12.77
C PRO A 51 -4.48 -0.89 -13.78
N ALA A 52 -3.85 -0.95 -14.96
CA ALA A 52 -4.23 -1.90 -16.00
C ALA A 52 -4.09 -3.38 -15.59
N LYS A 53 -3.09 -3.74 -14.78
CA LYS A 53 -2.89 -5.12 -14.32
C LYS A 53 -3.93 -5.51 -13.27
N MET A 54 -4.22 -4.60 -12.33
CA MET A 54 -5.24 -4.79 -11.31
C MET A 54 -6.66 -4.85 -11.92
N LEU A 55 -6.92 -4.04 -12.95
CA LEU A 55 -8.17 -4.10 -13.70
C LEU A 55 -8.34 -5.44 -14.44
N ALA A 56 -7.26 -5.97 -15.03
CA ALA A 56 -7.30 -7.19 -15.84
C ALA A 56 -7.68 -8.45 -15.04
N ILE A 57 -7.43 -8.49 -13.72
CA ILE A 57 -7.80 -9.65 -12.90
C ILE A 57 -9.26 -9.63 -12.44
N GLY A 58 -9.93 -8.48 -12.49
CA GLY A 58 -11.29 -8.28 -12.01
C GLY A 58 -11.43 -8.28 -10.49
N VAL A 59 -12.60 -7.80 -10.02
CA VAL A 59 -12.88 -7.56 -8.60
C VAL A 59 -12.88 -8.86 -7.78
N THR A 60 -13.56 -9.91 -8.26
CA THR A 60 -13.68 -11.18 -7.53
C THR A 60 -12.31 -11.81 -7.25
N LYS A 61 -11.39 -11.76 -8.20
CA LYS A 61 -10.03 -12.27 -7.98
C LYS A 61 -9.25 -11.37 -7.03
N LEU A 62 -9.38 -10.06 -7.17
CA LEU A 62 -8.73 -9.09 -6.29
C LEU A 62 -9.13 -9.28 -4.82
N GLU A 63 -10.42 -9.50 -4.53
CA GLU A 63 -10.94 -9.77 -3.18
C GLU A 63 -10.30 -10.99 -2.51
N THR A 64 -9.90 -12.01 -3.28
CA THR A 64 -9.25 -13.20 -2.72
C THR A 64 -7.77 -12.99 -2.36
N LEU A 65 -7.16 -11.91 -2.86
CA LEU A 65 -5.75 -11.62 -2.68
C LEU A 65 -5.47 -10.64 -1.53
N ILE A 66 -6.47 -9.87 -1.10
CA ILE A 66 -6.40 -8.84 -0.05
C ILE A 66 -6.86 -9.44 1.29
#